data_AF-A0A9E6DRH0-F1
#
_entry.id   AF-A0A9E6DRH0-F1
#
_cell.length_a   1.000
_cell.length_b   1.000
_cell.length_c   1.000
_cell.angle_alpha   90.00
_cell.angle_beta   90.00
_cell.angle_gamma   90.00
#
_symmetry.space_group_name_H-M   'P 1'
#
loop_
_entity.id
_entity.type
_entity.pdbx_description
1 polymer ?
#
loop_
_entity_poly.entity_id
_entity_poly.type
_entity_poly.pdbx_seq_one_letter_code
_entity_poly.pdbx_strand_id
1 'polypeptide(L)'
;MGKISTPYVMRPKVTLRILGTDVTLISPIKELAEAELGINLEFIILDGVRAQRQGALEPDSFDVYDQWFHDVDLIWPSRSIKPIDTARIKAWEQVNELSVFNSSNNHKANLSSPRKRLFVQPNEQLGSDKTQYISMLPTVHNADSFAIIGADDIDHHLSWEMLLSEKWRGRVAIQAEAAIGVLDLLMAFDAKGEQSFQDLSNLNLEEIDLFIRMTRQYQVKNQFLKFWTDKVPLPSDLKTEKPILSTMWWTNYISIKASGAKITMCTPKEGYRGWFGGM
;
A
#
# COMPACT_ATOMS: atom_id res chain seq x y z
N MET A 1 -22.17 39.20 48.90
CA MET A 1 -21.29 39.18 47.71
C MET A 1 -21.57 37.89 46.95
N GLY A 2 -22.20 37.98 45.78
CA GLY A 2 -22.47 36.81 44.93
C GLY A 2 -21.18 36.32 44.27
N LYS A 3 -20.93 35.01 44.32
CA LYS A 3 -19.83 34.38 43.57
C LYS A 3 -20.09 34.57 42.07
N ILE A 4 -19.28 35.40 41.44
CA ILE A 4 -19.23 35.49 39.97
C ILE A 4 -18.58 34.18 39.49
N SER A 5 -19.36 33.30 38.87
CA SER A 5 -18.84 32.14 38.16
C SER A 5 -18.13 32.61 36.90
N THR A 6 -16.91 32.15 36.67
CA THR A 6 -16.16 32.40 35.44
C THR A 6 -16.97 31.96 34.21
N PRO A 7 -16.97 32.73 33.11
CA PRO A 7 -17.72 32.39 31.91
C PRO A 7 -17.24 31.07 31.31
N TYR A 8 -18.18 30.28 30.81
CA TYR A 8 -17.90 29.03 30.10
C TYR A 8 -17.19 29.36 28.78
N VAL A 9 -15.87 29.14 28.72
CA VAL A 9 -15.09 29.30 27.49
C VAL A 9 -15.35 28.08 26.61
N MET A 10 -16.27 28.19 25.64
CA MET A 10 -16.34 27.24 24.53
C MET A 10 -15.08 27.41 23.69
N ARG A 11 -14.12 26.51 23.87
CA ARG A 11 -13.02 26.38 22.90
C ARG A 11 -13.60 25.74 21.64
N PRO A 12 -13.34 26.31 20.45
CA PRO A 12 -13.75 25.65 19.21
C PRO A 12 -13.12 24.26 19.16
N LYS A 13 -13.87 23.28 18.64
CA LYS A 13 -13.32 21.94 18.41
C LYS A 13 -12.11 22.06 17.49
N VAL A 14 -11.02 21.41 17.87
CA VAL A 14 -9.82 21.32 17.02
C VAL A 14 -10.19 20.52 15.78
N THR A 15 -9.88 21.04 14.60
CA THR A 15 -10.00 20.30 13.33
C THR A 15 -8.63 19.80 12.91
N LEU A 16 -8.53 18.52 12.52
CA LEU A 16 -7.35 17.94 11.90
C LEU A 16 -7.70 17.50 10.48
N ARG A 17 -6.90 17.98 9.51
CA ARG A 17 -6.96 17.56 8.10
C ARG A 17 -6.05 16.37 7.90
N ILE A 18 -6.61 15.25 7.45
CA ILE A 18 -5.89 14.00 7.22
C ILE A 18 -5.88 13.70 5.73
N LEU A 19 -4.68 13.74 5.13
CA LEU A 19 -4.45 13.39 3.73
C LEU A 19 -4.13 11.91 3.62
N GLY A 20 -4.87 11.18 2.79
CA GLY A 20 -4.65 9.75 2.62
C GLY A 20 -5.52 9.10 1.54
N THR A 21 -5.63 7.77 1.59
CA THR A 21 -6.48 6.99 0.67
C THR A 21 -7.75 6.48 1.35
N ASP A 22 -8.69 6.00 0.55
CA ASP A 22 -9.94 5.38 1.03
C ASP A 22 -9.72 4.00 1.69
N VAL A 23 -8.51 3.44 1.62
CA VAL A 23 -8.15 2.16 2.23
C VAL A 23 -8.11 2.28 3.77
N THR A 24 -7.60 3.38 4.30
CA THR A 24 -7.42 3.61 5.75
C THR A 24 -8.37 4.69 6.28
N LEU A 25 -8.71 5.70 5.47
CA LEU A 25 -9.57 6.80 5.87
C LEU A 25 -11.06 6.46 5.74
N ILE A 26 -11.54 5.57 6.61
CA ILE A 26 -12.91 5.06 6.58
C ILE A 26 -13.85 5.81 7.54
N SER A 27 -15.08 6.10 7.10
CA SER A 27 -16.07 6.88 7.85
C SER A 27 -16.41 6.33 9.24
N PRO A 28 -16.57 5.01 9.46
CA PRO A 28 -16.90 4.51 10.79
C PRO A 28 -15.83 4.81 11.85
N ILE A 29 -14.54 4.75 11.49
CA ILE A 29 -13.44 5.10 12.39
C ILE A 29 -13.46 6.61 12.68
N LYS A 30 -13.71 7.43 11.64
CA LYS A 30 -13.83 8.88 11.78
C LYS A 30 -14.89 9.25 12.81
N GLU A 31 -16.11 8.74 12.65
CA GLU A 31 -17.25 9.07 13.49
C GLU A 31 -17.01 8.70 14.96
N LEU A 32 -16.43 7.52 15.20
CA LEU A 32 -16.05 7.08 16.55
C LEU A 32 -14.96 7.97 17.15
N ALA A 33 -13.92 8.31 16.39
CA ALA A 33 -12.83 9.16 16.85
C ALA A 33 -13.31 10.59 17.18
N GLU A 34 -14.16 11.18 16.34
CA GLU A 34 -14.75 12.50 16.60
C GLU A 34 -15.64 12.50 17.85
N ALA A 35 -16.42 11.43 18.06
CA ALA A 35 -17.28 11.27 19.23
C ALA A 35 -16.49 11.10 20.53
N GLU A 36 -15.45 10.28 20.53
CA GLU A 36 -14.65 9.96 21.73
C GLU A 36 -13.63 11.05 22.08
N LEU A 37 -12.98 11.65 21.08
CA LEU A 37 -11.91 12.62 21.29
C LEU A 37 -12.41 14.06 21.32
N GLY A 38 -13.64 14.32 20.85
CA GLY A 38 -14.22 15.67 20.82
C GLY A 38 -13.55 16.61 19.82
N ILE A 39 -12.87 16.07 18.81
CA ILE A 39 -12.24 16.81 17.70
C ILE A 39 -13.06 16.67 16.42
N ASN A 40 -12.75 17.46 15.40
CA ASN A 40 -13.25 17.27 14.04
C ASN A 40 -12.12 16.70 13.17
N LEU A 41 -12.46 15.80 12.27
CA LEU A 41 -11.54 15.20 11.31
C LEU A 41 -12.00 15.54 9.89
N GLU A 42 -11.15 16.19 9.11
CA GLU A 42 -11.39 16.45 7.70
C GLU A 42 -10.54 15.47 6.88
N PHE A 43 -11.19 14.49 6.22
CA PHE A 43 -10.49 13.53 5.39
C PHE A 43 -10.33 14.09 3.97
N ILE A 44 -9.08 14.22 3.53
CA ILE A 44 -8.69 14.57 2.17
C ILE A 44 -8.32 13.24 1.48
N ILE A 45 -9.32 12.60 0.88
CA ILE A 45 -9.18 11.28 0.26
C ILE A 45 -8.80 11.45 -1.21
N LEU A 46 -7.66 10.89 -1.61
CA LEU A 46 -7.15 10.90 -2.97
C LEU A 46 -6.62 9.51 -3.37
N ASP A 47 -6.40 9.29 -4.67
CA ASP A 47 -5.59 8.15 -5.12
C ASP A 47 -4.13 8.32 -4.67
N GLY A 48 -3.39 7.20 -4.56
CA GLY A 48 -2.03 7.19 -4.01
C GLY A 48 -1.09 8.20 -4.69
N VAL A 49 -1.13 8.31 -6.02
CA VAL A 49 -0.27 9.24 -6.76
C VAL A 49 -0.61 10.70 -6.46
N ARG A 50 -1.91 11.05 -6.42
CA ARG A 50 -2.34 12.41 -6.07
C ARG A 50 -2.05 12.75 -4.62
N ALA A 51 -2.27 11.82 -3.70
CA ALA A 51 -1.96 12.01 -2.28
C ALA A 51 -0.45 12.24 -2.07
N GLN A 52 0.39 11.39 -2.69
CA GLN A 52 1.84 11.53 -2.65
C GLN A 52 2.30 12.88 -3.22
N ARG A 53 1.75 13.30 -4.36
CA ARG A 53 2.06 14.59 -4.97
C ARG A 53 1.69 15.77 -4.07
N GLN A 54 0.48 15.75 -3.50
CA GLN A 54 0.03 16.82 -2.61
C GLN A 54 0.86 16.83 -1.32
N GLY A 55 1.17 15.65 -0.77
CA GLY A 55 2.05 15.49 0.38
C GLY A 55 3.41 16.15 0.17
N ALA A 56 4.02 15.93 -1.00
CA ALA A 56 5.36 16.44 -1.30
C ALA A 56 5.38 17.94 -1.66
N LEU A 57 4.36 18.45 -2.35
CA LEU A 57 4.37 19.79 -2.94
C LEU A 57 3.58 20.83 -2.16
N GLU A 58 2.63 20.40 -1.32
CA GLU A 58 1.70 21.27 -0.59
C GLU A 58 1.64 20.89 0.90
N PRO A 59 2.77 20.96 1.64
CA PRO A 59 2.86 20.47 3.03
C PRO A 59 1.92 21.20 4.00
N ASP A 60 1.51 22.44 3.70
CA ASP A 60 0.57 23.20 4.54
C ASP A 60 -0.91 22.78 4.33
N SER A 61 -1.18 21.90 3.36
CA SER A 61 -2.54 21.47 2.99
C SER A 61 -3.14 20.40 3.92
N PHE A 62 -2.35 19.77 4.77
CA PHE A 62 -2.77 18.72 5.71
C PHE A 62 -2.07 18.87 7.07
N ASP A 63 -2.62 18.20 8.09
CA ASP A 63 -2.03 18.17 9.44
C ASP A 63 -1.48 16.77 9.77
N VAL A 64 -2.03 15.73 9.15
CA VAL A 64 -1.61 14.32 9.26
C VAL A 64 -1.55 13.69 7.86
N TYR A 65 -0.51 12.90 7.60
CA TYR A 65 -0.29 12.21 6.33
C TYR A 65 -0.42 10.69 6.52
N ASP A 66 -1.56 10.12 6.12
CA ASP A 66 -1.87 8.69 6.22
C ASP A 66 -1.65 8.00 4.87
N GLN A 67 -0.52 7.30 4.73
CA GLN A 67 -0.08 6.70 3.47
C GLN A 67 0.81 5.47 3.65
N TRP A 68 1.25 4.90 2.52
CA TRP A 68 2.15 3.77 2.50
C TRP A 68 3.58 4.15 2.89
N PHE A 69 4.27 3.25 3.58
CA PHE A 69 5.66 3.49 4.05
C PHE A 69 6.65 3.81 2.93
N HIS A 70 6.38 3.42 1.69
CA HIS A 70 7.25 3.76 0.57
C HIS A 70 7.22 5.26 0.22
N ASP A 71 6.14 5.96 0.56
CA ASP A 71 6.04 7.41 0.35
C ASP A 71 6.97 8.21 1.25
N VAL A 72 7.38 7.64 2.38
CA VAL A 72 8.30 8.30 3.32
C VAL A 72 9.61 8.69 2.63
N ASP A 73 10.08 7.92 1.64
CA ASP A 73 11.30 8.24 0.88
C ASP A 73 11.18 9.54 0.08
N LEU A 74 9.95 9.95 -0.26
CA LEU A 74 9.67 11.20 -0.96
C LEU A 74 9.32 12.33 0.01
N ILE A 75 8.47 12.04 1.00
CA ILE A 75 7.82 13.02 1.88
C ILE A 75 8.76 13.48 3.00
N TRP A 76 9.70 12.64 3.42
CA TRP A 76 10.69 13.01 4.44
C TRP A 76 11.71 14.03 3.91
N PRO A 77 12.38 13.80 2.76
CA PRO A 77 13.34 14.77 2.23
C PRO A 77 12.71 16.10 1.80
N SER A 78 11.42 16.12 1.43
CA SER A 78 10.68 17.35 1.15
C SER A 78 10.36 18.18 2.40
N ARG A 79 10.63 17.63 3.60
CA ARG A 79 10.30 18.23 4.90
C ARG A 79 8.81 18.51 5.09
N SER A 80 7.97 17.69 4.45
CA SER A 80 6.52 17.82 4.53
C SER A 80 5.94 17.24 5.82
N ILE A 81 6.67 16.33 6.48
CA ILE A 81 6.30 15.71 7.76
C ILE A 81 7.37 15.97 8.82
N LYS A 82 7.01 15.74 10.09
CA LYS A 82 7.88 15.97 11.25
C LYS A 82 8.12 14.68 12.02
N PRO A 83 9.24 14.55 12.74
CA PRO A 83 9.45 13.44 13.65
C PRO A 83 8.32 13.31 14.68
N ILE A 84 7.85 12.09 14.89
CA ILE A 84 6.84 11.75 15.90
C ILE A 84 7.56 11.26 17.15
N ASP A 85 7.30 11.92 18.28
CA ASP A 85 7.82 11.49 19.58
C ASP A 85 7.02 10.30 20.12
N THR A 86 7.65 9.13 20.13
CA THR A 86 7.02 7.88 20.59
C THR A 86 6.59 7.92 22.05
N ALA A 87 7.21 8.76 22.90
CA ALA A 87 6.82 8.92 24.30
C ALA A 87 5.40 9.51 24.46
N ARG A 88 4.86 10.13 23.40
CA ARG A 88 3.50 10.68 23.36
C ARG A 88 2.45 9.66 22.93
N ILE A 89 2.86 8.48 22.46
CA ILE A 89 1.99 7.44 21.91
C ILE A 89 1.81 6.34 22.95
N LYS A 90 0.66 6.35 23.63
CA LYS A 90 0.37 5.42 24.75
C LYS A 90 0.55 3.94 24.39
N ALA A 91 0.21 3.58 23.16
CA ALA A 91 0.27 2.20 22.67
C ALA A 91 1.58 1.87 21.92
N TRP A 92 2.60 2.72 22.02
CA TRP A 92 3.84 2.56 21.24
C TRP A 92 4.52 1.21 21.46
N GLU A 93 4.64 0.75 22.70
CA GLU A 93 5.27 -0.55 23.00
C GLU A 93 4.57 -1.70 22.28
N GLN A 94 3.24 -1.68 22.20
CA GLN A 94 2.47 -2.71 21.49
C GLN A 94 2.76 -2.72 19.99
N VAL A 95 2.90 -1.54 19.39
CA VAL A 95 3.25 -1.39 17.96
C VAL A 95 4.70 -1.82 17.73
N ASN A 96 5.61 -1.39 18.58
CA ASN A 96 7.05 -1.66 18.50
C ASN A 96 7.39 -3.13 18.76
N GLU A 97 6.51 -3.91 19.39
CA GLU A 97 6.67 -5.36 19.59
C GLU A 97 6.22 -6.20 18.39
N LEU A 98 5.46 -5.64 17.44
CA LEU A 98 4.97 -6.40 16.29
C LEU A 98 6.14 -7.03 15.51
N SER A 99 6.02 -8.34 15.27
CA SER A 99 7.06 -9.13 14.60
C SER A 99 7.41 -8.57 13.22
N VAL A 100 6.49 -7.89 12.57
CA VAL A 100 6.69 -7.31 11.25
C VAL A 100 7.69 -6.14 11.23
N PHE A 101 7.90 -5.47 12.36
CA PHE A 101 8.95 -4.45 12.54
C PHE A 101 10.23 -5.02 13.19
N ASN A 102 10.17 -6.23 13.74
CA ASN A 102 11.29 -6.85 14.45
C ASN A 102 11.91 -8.06 13.74
N SER A 103 11.29 -8.61 12.71
CA SER A 103 11.74 -9.84 12.05
C SER A 103 12.98 -9.60 11.18
N SER A 104 14.12 -10.13 11.62
CA SER A 104 15.38 -10.12 10.88
C SER A 104 15.60 -11.37 10.01
N ASN A 105 14.76 -12.41 10.15
CA ASN A 105 15.15 -13.77 9.78
C ASN A 105 14.67 -14.28 8.42
N ASN A 106 14.00 -13.45 7.60
CA ASN A 106 13.57 -13.88 6.27
C ASN A 106 14.00 -12.87 5.20
N HIS A 107 15.14 -13.14 4.54
CA HIS A 107 15.75 -12.25 3.55
C HIS A 107 14.79 -11.84 2.41
N LYS A 108 13.91 -12.74 1.96
CA LYS A 108 12.92 -12.42 0.90
C LYS A 108 11.81 -11.46 1.38
N ALA A 109 11.45 -11.48 2.66
CA ALA A 109 10.45 -10.58 3.25
C ALA A 109 11.03 -9.21 3.66
N ASN A 110 12.36 -9.03 3.58
CA ASN A 110 13.08 -7.90 4.17
C ASN A 110 13.61 -6.88 3.14
N LEU A 111 13.23 -7.01 1.87
CA LEU A 111 13.72 -6.12 0.80
C LEU A 111 13.31 -4.65 1.05
N SER A 112 12.05 -4.37 1.37
CA SER A 112 11.53 -3.01 1.65
C SER A 112 10.90 -2.81 3.04
N SER A 113 11.43 -3.46 4.07
CA SER A 113 10.87 -3.38 5.43
C SER A 113 10.74 -1.92 5.91
N PRO A 114 9.58 -1.51 6.46
CA PRO A 114 9.38 -0.20 7.09
C PRO A 114 10.46 0.16 8.09
N ARG A 115 11.00 -0.85 8.79
CA ARG A 115 12.04 -0.69 9.79
C ARG A 115 13.25 0.07 9.25
N LYS A 116 13.64 -0.13 7.99
CA LYS A 116 14.83 0.52 7.40
C LYS A 116 14.76 2.05 7.41
N ARG A 117 13.56 2.62 7.54
CA ARG A 117 13.29 4.07 7.49
C ARG A 117 12.34 4.56 8.59
N LEU A 118 12.11 3.74 9.62
CA LEU A 118 11.15 4.05 10.67
C LEU A 118 11.70 5.07 11.67
N PHE A 119 12.97 4.94 12.07
CA PHE A 119 13.54 5.74 13.15
C PHE A 119 14.31 6.94 12.64
N VAL A 120 14.10 8.08 13.27
CA VAL A 120 14.78 9.33 12.96
C VAL A 120 16.08 9.39 13.76
N GLN A 121 17.18 9.47 13.03
CA GLN A 121 18.53 9.51 13.58
C GLN A 121 18.93 10.94 14.01
N PRO A 122 19.98 11.12 14.83
CA PRO A 122 20.39 12.46 15.28
C PRO A 122 20.76 13.45 14.16
N ASN A 123 21.10 12.94 12.97
CA ASN A 123 21.39 13.73 11.77
C ASN A 123 20.15 13.96 10.88
N GLU A 124 18.95 13.71 11.40
CA GLU A 124 17.65 13.78 10.70
C GLU A 124 17.48 12.77 9.54
N GLN A 125 18.42 11.84 9.35
CA GLN A 125 18.24 10.74 8.41
C GLN A 125 17.32 9.68 8.99
N LEU A 126 16.72 8.89 8.10
CA LEU A 126 15.92 7.74 8.48
C LEU A 126 16.79 6.50 8.55
N GLY A 127 16.50 5.63 9.51
CA GLY A 127 17.27 4.41 9.72
C GLY A 127 16.54 3.34 10.52
N SER A 128 17.22 2.22 10.73
CA SER A 128 16.72 1.05 11.45
C SER A 128 17.04 1.04 12.94
N ASP A 129 17.97 1.90 13.38
CA ASP A 129 18.41 1.96 14.76
C ASP A 129 17.36 2.67 15.61
N LYS A 130 16.91 2.00 16.68
CA LYS A 130 15.80 2.47 17.50
C LYS A 130 16.17 3.79 18.18
N THR A 131 15.33 4.81 17.98
CA THR A 131 15.40 6.11 18.66
C THR A 131 14.02 6.47 19.22
N GLN A 132 13.94 7.55 20.00
CA GLN A 132 12.65 8.05 20.51
C GLN A 132 11.75 8.59 19.39
N TYR A 133 12.30 8.96 18.24
CA TYR A 133 11.58 9.63 17.17
C TYR A 133 11.37 8.70 15.98
N ILE A 134 10.15 8.68 15.44
CA ILE A 134 9.82 7.93 14.24
C ILE A 134 9.34 8.86 13.12
N SER A 135 9.50 8.41 11.87
CA SER A 135 9.07 9.15 10.68
C SER A 135 7.58 9.02 10.39
N MET A 136 7.00 7.87 10.76
CA MET A 136 5.61 7.51 10.52
C MET A 136 5.21 6.47 11.57
N LEU A 137 4.03 6.62 12.17
CA LEU A 137 3.44 5.66 13.08
C LEU A 137 2.82 4.51 12.28
N PRO A 138 3.31 3.26 12.40
CA PRO A 138 2.67 2.15 11.72
C PRO A 138 1.29 1.87 12.27
N THR A 139 0.29 1.77 11.40
CA THR A 139 -1.11 1.55 11.75
C THR A 139 -1.67 0.27 11.16
N VAL A 140 -1.30 -0.04 9.92
CA VAL A 140 -1.84 -1.17 9.16
C VAL A 140 -0.74 -1.89 8.40
N HIS A 141 -0.87 -3.21 8.27
CA HIS A 141 -0.08 -4.00 7.34
C HIS A 141 -0.97 -5.05 6.71
N ASN A 142 -0.69 -5.41 5.47
CA ASN A 142 -1.41 -6.46 4.77
C ASN A 142 -0.51 -7.11 3.72
N ALA A 143 -1.03 -8.12 3.06
CA ALA A 143 -0.39 -8.79 1.95
C ALA A 143 -1.38 -9.02 0.81
N ASP A 144 -0.97 -8.65 -0.40
CA ASP A 144 -1.74 -8.80 -1.62
C ASP A 144 -1.14 -9.89 -2.52
N SER A 145 -1.98 -10.44 -3.39
CA SER A 145 -1.59 -11.35 -4.45
C SER A 145 -2.31 -11.03 -5.76
N PHE A 146 -2.77 -12.06 -6.46
CA PHE A 146 -3.58 -11.97 -7.65
C PHE A 146 -4.83 -12.83 -7.45
N ALA A 147 -5.87 -12.54 -8.23
CA ALA A 147 -7.13 -13.25 -8.21
C ALA A 147 -7.49 -13.77 -9.60
N ILE A 148 -8.27 -14.85 -9.61
CA ILE A 148 -8.93 -15.37 -10.80
C ILE A 148 -10.40 -14.96 -10.72
N ILE A 149 -10.87 -14.27 -11.75
CA ILE A 149 -12.23 -13.75 -11.86
C ILE A 149 -12.97 -14.55 -12.94
N GLY A 150 -14.16 -15.06 -12.63
CA GLY A 150 -15.01 -15.77 -13.57
C GLY A 150 -14.71 -17.26 -13.72
N ALA A 151 -13.98 -17.89 -12.79
CA ALA A 151 -13.77 -19.34 -12.77
C ALA A 151 -14.41 -19.98 -11.54
N ASP A 152 -14.97 -21.19 -11.72
CA ASP A 152 -15.52 -22.01 -10.63
C ASP A 152 -14.48 -22.93 -10.00
N ASP A 153 -13.64 -23.54 -10.82
CA ASP A 153 -12.60 -24.49 -10.41
C ASP A 153 -11.22 -23.91 -10.70
N ILE A 154 -10.33 -24.00 -9.71
CA ILE A 154 -9.02 -23.37 -9.72
C ILE A 154 -7.99 -24.41 -9.32
N ASP A 155 -6.97 -24.52 -10.17
CA ASP A 155 -5.80 -25.34 -9.94
C ASP A 155 -5.12 -24.99 -8.60
N HIS A 156 -4.65 -26.00 -7.88
CA HIS A 156 -3.90 -25.81 -6.65
C HIS A 156 -2.45 -25.35 -6.89
N HIS A 157 -1.95 -25.47 -8.12
CA HIS A 157 -0.63 -24.96 -8.51
C HIS A 157 -0.68 -23.48 -8.88
N LEU A 158 -0.74 -22.63 -7.86
CA LEU A 158 -0.77 -21.18 -8.00
C LEU A 158 0.65 -20.60 -7.87
N SER A 159 1.04 -19.77 -8.83
CA SER A 159 2.36 -19.13 -8.87
C SER A 159 2.27 -17.79 -9.59
N TRP A 160 3.13 -16.84 -9.22
CA TRP A 160 3.25 -15.55 -9.92
C TRP A 160 3.60 -15.72 -11.42
N GLU A 161 4.25 -16.83 -11.80
CA GLU A 161 4.56 -17.12 -13.21
C GLU A 161 3.30 -17.15 -14.11
N MET A 162 2.13 -17.39 -13.52
CA MET A 162 0.84 -17.42 -14.23
C MET A 162 0.58 -16.11 -14.98
N LEU A 163 1.03 -14.97 -14.45
CA LEU A 163 0.92 -13.66 -15.10
C LEU A 163 1.64 -13.61 -16.46
N LEU A 164 2.64 -14.49 -16.67
CA LEU A 164 3.48 -14.58 -17.86
C LEU A 164 3.28 -15.91 -18.63
N SER A 165 2.29 -16.70 -18.25
CA SER A 165 2.01 -18.00 -18.86
C SER A 165 1.17 -17.86 -20.15
N GLU A 166 1.41 -18.76 -21.11
CA GLU A 166 0.63 -18.80 -22.35
C GLU A 166 -0.86 -19.12 -22.09
N LYS A 167 -1.17 -19.91 -21.05
CA LYS A 167 -2.54 -20.21 -20.62
C LYS A 167 -3.37 -18.94 -20.44
N TRP A 168 -2.79 -17.88 -19.89
CA TRP A 168 -3.48 -16.63 -19.57
C TRP A 168 -3.27 -15.51 -20.58
N ARG A 169 -2.60 -15.76 -21.71
CA ARG A 169 -2.34 -14.76 -22.75
C ARG A 169 -3.62 -14.01 -23.16
N GLY A 170 -3.54 -12.68 -23.16
CA GLY A 170 -4.63 -11.77 -23.49
C GLY A 170 -5.69 -11.63 -22.40
N ARG A 171 -5.46 -12.20 -21.21
CA ARG A 171 -6.43 -12.25 -20.09
C ARG A 171 -5.79 -11.90 -18.74
N VAL A 172 -4.61 -11.28 -18.78
CA VAL A 172 -3.89 -10.83 -17.58
C VAL A 172 -4.08 -9.34 -17.40
N ALA A 173 -4.59 -8.91 -16.24
CA ALA A 173 -4.73 -7.51 -15.88
C ALA A 173 -3.81 -7.14 -14.71
N ILE A 174 -2.96 -6.13 -14.89
CA ILE A 174 -1.93 -5.73 -13.92
C ILE A 174 -2.27 -4.34 -13.35
N GLN A 175 -2.00 -4.10 -12.08
CA GLN A 175 -2.16 -2.79 -11.48
C GLN A 175 -1.10 -1.83 -12.05
N ALA A 176 -1.48 -0.59 -12.38
CA ALA A 176 -0.67 0.32 -13.20
C ALA A 176 0.35 1.18 -12.42
N GLU A 177 0.23 1.24 -11.10
CA GLU A 177 1.14 1.98 -10.22
C GLU A 177 2.49 1.28 -10.12
N ALA A 178 3.56 2.07 -10.26
CA ALA A 178 4.92 1.54 -10.31
C ALA A 178 5.33 0.81 -9.03
N ALA A 179 4.90 1.28 -7.85
CA ALA A 179 5.21 0.63 -6.57
C ALA A 179 4.54 -0.74 -6.39
N ILE A 180 3.65 -1.13 -7.31
CA ILE A 180 2.78 -2.31 -7.19
C ILE A 180 2.97 -3.21 -8.40
N GLY A 181 2.54 -2.76 -9.58
CA GLY A 181 2.53 -3.59 -10.79
C GLY A 181 3.92 -4.00 -11.28
N VAL A 182 4.93 -3.15 -11.08
CA VAL A 182 6.32 -3.50 -11.40
C VAL A 182 6.77 -4.64 -10.49
N LEU A 183 6.53 -4.54 -9.17
CA LEU A 183 6.92 -5.58 -8.23
C LEU A 183 6.22 -6.92 -8.52
N ASP A 184 4.92 -6.89 -8.82
CA ASP A 184 4.16 -8.09 -9.20
C ASP A 184 4.74 -8.78 -10.44
N LEU A 185 5.19 -8.00 -11.44
CA LEU A 185 5.82 -8.52 -12.65
C LEU A 185 7.26 -9.01 -12.41
N LEU A 186 8.05 -8.32 -11.58
CA LEU A 186 9.38 -8.79 -11.20
C LEU A 186 9.29 -10.13 -10.47
N MET A 187 8.32 -10.28 -9.56
CA MET A 187 8.02 -11.55 -8.90
C MET A 187 7.61 -12.63 -9.91
N ALA A 188 6.86 -12.27 -10.95
CA ALA A 188 6.49 -13.22 -12.01
C ALA A 188 7.69 -13.66 -12.87
N PHE A 189 8.63 -12.75 -13.18
CA PHE A 189 9.86 -13.09 -13.90
C PHE A 189 10.76 -14.02 -13.09
N ASP A 190 10.91 -13.76 -11.78
CA ASP A 190 11.66 -14.62 -10.84
C ASP A 190 10.99 -15.99 -10.70
N ALA A 191 9.68 -16.03 -10.47
CA ALA A 191 8.90 -17.27 -10.34
C ALA A 191 8.99 -18.17 -11.57
N LYS A 192 9.02 -17.55 -12.77
CA LYS A 192 9.17 -18.26 -14.05
C LYS A 192 10.61 -18.72 -14.32
N GLY A 193 11.60 -18.21 -13.58
CA GLY A 193 13.02 -18.47 -13.79
C GLY A 193 13.59 -17.79 -15.04
N GLU A 194 12.94 -16.73 -15.55
CA GLU A 194 13.43 -15.99 -16.72
C GLU A 194 14.51 -14.98 -16.34
N GLN A 195 14.38 -14.32 -15.19
CA GLN A 195 15.35 -13.37 -14.68
C GLN A 195 15.23 -13.22 -13.17
N SER A 196 16.36 -13.23 -12.46
CA SER A 196 16.44 -12.84 -11.06
C SER A 196 16.98 -11.42 -10.95
N PHE A 197 16.43 -10.65 -10.02
CA PHE A 197 16.90 -9.31 -9.67
C PHE A 197 17.56 -9.34 -8.29
N GLN A 198 18.55 -8.47 -8.07
CA GLN A 198 19.29 -8.49 -6.81
C GLN A 198 18.42 -8.00 -5.64
N ASP A 199 17.72 -6.89 -5.85
CA ASP A 199 16.79 -6.31 -4.88
C ASP A 199 15.52 -5.84 -5.61
N LEU A 200 14.44 -6.60 -5.49
CA LEU A 200 13.15 -6.29 -6.12
C LEU A 200 12.56 -4.95 -5.66
N SER A 201 13.03 -4.41 -4.52
CA SER A 201 12.57 -3.12 -3.99
C SER A 201 13.42 -1.93 -4.43
N ASN A 202 14.58 -2.17 -5.03
CA ASN A 202 15.52 -1.12 -5.42
C ASN A 202 16.34 -1.55 -6.65
N LEU A 203 15.69 -1.50 -7.81
CA LEU A 203 16.35 -1.81 -9.08
C LEU A 203 17.38 -0.74 -9.44
N ASN A 204 18.53 -1.18 -9.96
CA ASN A 204 19.47 -0.28 -10.63
C ASN A 204 18.99 0.09 -12.06
N LEU A 205 19.67 1.04 -12.71
CA LEU A 205 19.28 1.54 -14.04
C LEU A 205 19.28 0.43 -15.10
N GLU A 206 20.27 -0.45 -15.06
CA GLU A 206 20.39 -1.58 -16.00
C GLU A 206 19.27 -2.60 -15.80
N GLU A 207 18.88 -2.87 -14.54
CA GLU A 207 17.77 -3.72 -14.16
C GLU A 207 16.42 -3.12 -14.58
N ILE A 208 16.25 -1.80 -14.46
CA ILE A 208 15.07 -1.08 -14.96
C ILE A 208 14.94 -1.23 -16.47
N ASP A 209 16.03 -0.98 -17.21
CA ASP A 209 16.05 -1.14 -18.67
C ASP A 209 15.75 -2.58 -19.08
N LEU A 210 16.29 -3.56 -18.35
CA LEU A 210 16.00 -4.97 -18.57
C LEU A 210 14.52 -5.30 -18.32
N PHE A 211 13.96 -4.85 -17.20
CA PHE A 211 12.55 -5.01 -16.87
C PHE A 211 11.63 -4.45 -17.96
N ILE A 212 11.91 -3.23 -18.43
CA ILE A 212 11.13 -2.59 -19.51
C ILE A 212 11.21 -3.42 -20.79
N ARG A 213 12.42 -3.87 -21.18
CA ARG A 213 12.59 -4.71 -22.37
C ARG A 213 11.82 -6.03 -22.26
N MET A 214 11.93 -6.73 -21.14
CA MET A 214 11.24 -8.02 -20.92
C MET A 214 9.72 -7.83 -20.92
N THR A 215 9.21 -6.85 -20.19
CA THR A 215 7.77 -6.55 -20.14
C THR A 215 7.22 -6.20 -21.53
N ARG A 216 7.98 -5.45 -22.34
CA ARG A 216 7.61 -5.12 -23.71
C ARG A 216 7.51 -6.36 -24.61
N GLN A 217 8.36 -7.36 -24.42
CA GLN A 217 8.26 -8.62 -25.20
C GLN A 217 6.93 -9.34 -24.95
N TYR A 218 6.44 -9.33 -23.71
CA TYR A 218 5.13 -9.88 -23.35
C TYR A 218 3.98 -9.02 -23.89
N GLN A 219 4.10 -7.69 -23.83
CA GLN A 219 3.12 -6.78 -24.43
C GLN A 219 2.96 -7.03 -25.94
N VAL A 220 4.06 -7.14 -26.69
CA VAL A 220 4.04 -7.41 -28.15
C VAL A 220 3.44 -8.78 -28.47
N LYS A 221 3.57 -9.75 -27.56
CA LYS A 221 2.92 -11.07 -27.65
C LYS A 221 1.46 -11.07 -27.18
N ASN A 222 0.87 -9.91 -26.92
CA ASN A 222 -0.49 -9.74 -26.40
C ASN A 222 -0.74 -10.51 -25.09
N GLN A 223 0.27 -10.56 -24.20
CA GLN A 223 0.11 -11.21 -22.89
C GLN A 223 -0.92 -10.50 -22.01
N PHE A 224 -0.83 -9.18 -21.93
CA PHE A 224 -1.62 -8.37 -21.01
C PHE A 224 -2.91 -7.88 -21.69
N LEU A 225 -4.01 -8.01 -20.96
CA LEU A 225 -5.31 -7.48 -21.31
C LEU A 225 -5.39 -5.98 -21.02
N LYS A 226 -4.95 -5.56 -19.83
CA LYS A 226 -5.06 -4.16 -19.36
C LYS A 226 -4.11 -3.87 -18.20
N PHE A 227 -3.63 -2.63 -18.12
CA PHE A 227 -3.06 -2.05 -16.91
C PHE A 227 -4.13 -1.15 -16.26
N TRP A 228 -4.48 -1.38 -15.00
CA TRP A 228 -5.62 -0.73 -14.33
C TRP A 228 -5.18 0.11 -13.12
N THR A 229 -5.88 1.23 -12.86
CA THR A 229 -5.62 2.11 -11.70
C THR A 229 -6.68 1.91 -10.61
N ASP A 230 -7.96 2.05 -10.97
CA ASP A 230 -9.05 2.03 -9.98
C ASP A 230 -9.88 0.74 -10.10
N LYS A 231 -10.33 0.43 -11.32
CA LYS A 231 -11.25 -0.70 -11.59
C LYS A 231 -10.55 -1.83 -12.33
N VAL A 232 -10.54 -3.00 -11.70
CA VAL A 232 -10.13 -4.26 -12.32
C VAL A 232 -11.15 -4.65 -13.41
N PRO A 233 -10.71 -5.03 -14.62
CA PRO A 233 -11.63 -5.46 -15.67
C PRO A 233 -12.34 -6.77 -15.29
N LEU A 234 -13.65 -6.81 -15.47
CA LEU A 234 -14.46 -8.02 -15.26
C LEU A 234 -14.79 -8.73 -16.58
N PRO A 235 -14.99 -10.07 -16.56
CA PRO A 235 -15.43 -10.79 -17.76
C PRO A 235 -16.73 -10.25 -18.35
N SER A 236 -17.66 -9.79 -17.50
CA SER A 236 -18.93 -9.15 -17.89
C SER A 236 -18.72 -7.88 -18.72
N ASP A 237 -17.76 -7.04 -18.32
CA ASP A 237 -17.45 -5.77 -19.00
C ASP A 237 -16.92 -6.01 -20.42
N LEU A 238 -16.22 -7.13 -20.59
CA LEU A 238 -15.61 -7.54 -21.84
C LEU A 238 -16.49 -8.48 -22.67
N LYS A 239 -17.70 -8.80 -22.20
CA LYS A 239 -18.63 -9.74 -22.83
C LYS A 239 -17.97 -11.09 -23.16
N THR A 240 -17.17 -11.60 -22.22
CA THR A 240 -16.46 -12.87 -22.35
C THR A 240 -16.83 -13.80 -21.20
N GLU A 241 -16.95 -15.09 -21.50
CA GLU A 241 -17.09 -16.14 -20.49
C GLU A 241 -15.72 -16.65 -20.01
N LYS A 242 -14.62 -16.22 -20.66
CA LYS A 242 -13.27 -16.62 -20.26
C LYS A 242 -12.88 -15.92 -18.96
N PRO A 243 -12.26 -16.65 -18.01
CA PRO A 243 -11.82 -16.03 -16.77
C PRO A 243 -10.67 -15.05 -17.02
N ILE A 244 -10.49 -14.11 -16.09
CA ILE A 244 -9.43 -13.10 -16.09
C ILE A 244 -8.52 -13.37 -14.89
N LEU A 245 -7.21 -13.29 -15.11
CA LEU A 245 -6.20 -13.30 -14.06
C LEU A 245 -5.80 -11.85 -13.78
N SER A 246 -5.89 -11.40 -12.54
CA SER A 246 -5.49 -10.02 -12.22
C SER A 246 -4.77 -9.90 -10.91
N THR A 247 -3.70 -9.09 -10.87
CA THR A 247 -3.16 -8.58 -9.61
C THR A 247 -4.29 -7.91 -8.84
N MET A 248 -4.34 -8.07 -7.52
CA MET A 248 -5.55 -7.76 -6.77
C MET A 248 -5.25 -7.23 -5.38
N TRP A 249 -5.89 -6.11 -5.03
CA TRP A 249 -5.99 -5.64 -3.65
C TRP A 249 -7.18 -6.26 -2.95
N TRP A 250 -7.08 -6.43 -1.64
CA TRP A 250 -8.15 -7.04 -0.85
C TRP A 250 -9.48 -6.28 -0.94
N THR A 251 -9.45 -4.94 -1.00
CA THR A 251 -10.65 -4.09 -1.12
C THR A 251 -11.40 -4.34 -2.43
N ASN A 252 -10.67 -4.41 -3.55
CA ASN A 252 -11.23 -4.76 -4.86
C ASN A 252 -11.78 -6.19 -4.88
N TYR A 253 -11.08 -7.15 -4.26
CA TYR A 253 -11.57 -8.52 -4.13
C TYR A 253 -12.91 -8.58 -3.40
N ILE A 254 -13.03 -7.92 -2.25
CA ILE A 254 -14.29 -7.89 -1.47
C ILE A 254 -15.40 -7.23 -2.29
N SER A 255 -15.13 -6.10 -2.93
CA SER A 255 -16.11 -5.38 -3.75
C SER A 255 -16.64 -6.23 -4.90
N ILE A 256 -15.75 -6.88 -5.65
CA ILE A 256 -16.11 -7.79 -6.75
C ILE A 256 -16.91 -8.98 -6.21
N LYS A 257 -16.48 -9.59 -5.10
CA LYS A 257 -17.21 -10.70 -4.47
C LYS A 257 -18.61 -10.28 -4.01
N ALA A 258 -18.76 -9.09 -3.45
CA ALA A 258 -20.04 -8.54 -3.00
C ALA A 258 -21.02 -8.28 -4.16
N SER A 259 -20.52 -8.01 -5.36
CA SER A 259 -21.34 -7.90 -6.58
C SER A 259 -21.90 -9.24 -7.09
N GLY A 260 -21.53 -10.36 -6.46
CA GLY A 260 -21.94 -11.71 -6.87
C GLY A 260 -21.07 -12.32 -7.98
N ALA A 261 -20.03 -11.62 -8.43
CA ALA A 261 -19.08 -12.17 -9.39
C ALA A 261 -18.26 -13.31 -8.76
N LYS A 262 -18.02 -14.36 -9.55
CA LYS A 262 -17.13 -15.47 -9.17
C LYS A 262 -15.71 -14.94 -9.11
N ILE A 263 -15.08 -15.00 -7.95
CA ILE A 263 -13.71 -14.53 -7.75
C ILE A 263 -13.02 -15.31 -6.63
N THR A 264 -11.77 -15.68 -6.88
CA THR A 264 -10.93 -16.36 -5.89
C THR A 264 -9.58 -15.67 -5.80
N MET A 265 -9.20 -15.30 -4.58
CA MET A 265 -7.86 -14.81 -4.28
C MET A 265 -6.88 -15.99 -4.29
N CYS A 266 -5.78 -15.86 -5.00
CA CYS A 266 -4.80 -16.93 -5.15
C CYS A 266 -3.74 -16.88 -4.04
N THR A 267 -3.24 -18.05 -3.66
CA THR A 267 -2.18 -18.22 -2.67
C THR A 267 -0.92 -18.78 -3.36
N PRO A 268 -0.12 -17.93 -4.03
CA PRO A 268 1.03 -18.39 -4.80
C PRO A 268 2.12 -19.02 -3.92
N LYS A 269 2.79 -20.06 -4.44
CA LYS A 269 3.83 -20.81 -3.74
C LYS A 269 5.04 -19.95 -3.33
N GLU A 270 5.31 -18.85 -4.04
CA GLU A 270 6.43 -17.94 -3.75
C GLU A 270 6.12 -16.96 -2.61
N GLY A 271 4.86 -16.87 -2.18
CA GLY A 271 4.39 -15.91 -1.18
C GLY A 271 3.76 -14.65 -1.77
N TYR A 272 3.51 -13.66 -0.93
CA TYR A 272 2.68 -12.49 -1.22
C TYR A 272 3.51 -11.20 -1.28
N ARG A 273 2.96 -10.15 -1.90
CA ARG A 273 3.50 -8.79 -1.80
C ARG A 273 2.94 -8.14 -0.54
N GLY A 274 3.80 -7.87 0.45
CA GLY A 274 3.42 -7.15 1.66
C GLY A 274 3.39 -5.63 1.45
N TRP A 275 2.51 -4.94 2.18
CA TRP A 275 2.52 -3.48 2.29
C TRP A 275 2.21 -3.02 3.70
N PHE A 276 2.61 -1.78 3.97
CA PHE A 276 2.55 -1.16 5.29
C PHE A 276 2.06 0.26 5.14
N GLY A 277 1.04 0.59 5.91
CA GLY A 277 0.51 1.94 6.04
C GLY A 277 0.80 2.52 7.41
N GLY A 278 0.86 3.84 7.46
CA GLY A 278 1.06 4.58 8.69
C GLY A 278 0.69 6.04 8.54
N MET A 279 0.76 6.75 9.65
CA MET A 279 0.38 8.16 9.78
C MET A 279 1.42 9.00 10.52
#